data_AF-G8SJ57-F1
#
_entry.id   AF-G8SJ57-F1
#
_cell.length_a   1.000
_cell.length_b   1.000
_cell.length_c   1.000
_cell.angle_alpha   90.00
_cell.angle_beta   90.00
_cell.angle_gamma   90.00
#
_symmetry.space_group_name_H-M   'P 1'
#
loop_
_entity.id
_entity.type
_entity.pdbx_description
1 polymer ?
#
loop_
_entity_poly.entity_id
_entity_poly.type
_entity_poly.pdbx_seq_one_letter_code
_entity_poly.pdbx_strand_id
1 'polypeptide(L)'
;MRLAGIIDTPEKAGVHDHVGWVFDKPADFQVRAGRFLSAGLARRQRVVYVAGTDGDGPAEMPGWDEALASGQAELTSVRTVYSAGEPVDPERQVAAFVGAAERALQDGWSGLRVAADVTSLVLTEQQRAAWTRYELLIDAHMAHHPMTGMCGFHRTALEPSGLAAATCIHPALSEDTSAFRLYAGGHPDAHIVVAGEIDPENRLLFATTLRHARPEPLDGRLLVDASPLTFVDYRGLVELANYVADRGATAVLYADEASIAAMITRVVPLKGLQVLVRP
;
A
#
# COMPACT_ATOMS: atom_id res chain seq x y z
N MET A 1 -13.34 5.17 8.09
CA MET A 1 -13.14 4.35 6.88
C MET A 1 -11.87 4.86 6.22
N ARG A 2 -10.93 3.96 5.88
CA ARG A 2 -9.68 4.34 5.19
C ARG A 2 -9.99 4.72 3.74
N LEU A 3 -9.26 5.67 3.18
CA LEU A 3 -9.32 6.01 1.77
C LEU A 3 -8.88 4.81 0.94
N ALA A 4 -9.76 4.36 0.04
CA ALA A 4 -9.46 3.34 -0.94
C ALA A 4 -10.15 3.67 -2.25
N GLY A 5 -9.42 3.58 -3.37
CA GLY A 5 -9.96 3.87 -4.69
C GLY A 5 -8.90 4.41 -5.63
N ILE A 6 -9.36 4.75 -6.84
CA ILE A 6 -8.63 5.68 -7.69
C ILE A 6 -8.82 7.08 -7.10
N ILE A 7 -7.73 7.83 -6.94
CA ILE A 7 -7.77 9.18 -6.40
C ILE A 7 -7.04 10.19 -7.29
N ASP A 8 -7.54 11.41 -7.32
CA ASP A 8 -6.97 12.56 -8.03
C ASP A 8 -6.14 13.48 -7.12
N THR A 9 -6.34 13.35 -5.80
CA THR A 9 -5.82 14.27 -4.78
C THR A 9 -5.43 13.52 -3.49
N PRO A 10 -4.12 13.33 -3.20
CA PRO A 10 -3.65 12.66 -1.99
C PRO A 10 -3.77 13.55 -0.74
N GLU A 11 -3.89 14.88 -0.87
CA GLU A 11 -4.00 15.81 0.29
C GLU A 11 -5.23 15.56 1.18
N LYS A 12 -6.25 14.85 0.66
CA LYS A 12 -7.45 14.46 1.40
C LYS A 12 -7.24 13.21 2.28
N ALA A 13 -6.14 12.49 2.11
CA ALA A 13 -5.80 11.32 2.91
C ALA A 13 -5.82 11.69 4.41
N GLY A 14 -6.68 11.00 5.16
CA GLY A 14 -6.83 11.09 6.60
C GLY A 14 -5.84 10.20 7.35
N VAL A 15 -6.12 10.02 8.64
CA VAL A 15 -5.35 9.11 9.50
C VAL A 15 -5.54 7.67 8.98
N HIS A 16 -4.48 6.87 9.00
CA HIS A 16 -4.45 5.47 8.52
C HIS A 16 -4.41 5.30 7.00
N ASP A 17 -4.51 6.38 6.22
CA ASP A 17 -4.55 6.29 4.77
C ASP A 17 -3.17 6.05 4.17
N HIS A 18 -3.17 5.27 3.09
CA HIS A 18 -1.95 4.85 2.42
C HIS A 18 -2.12 4.95 0.91
N VAL A 19 -1.28 5.76 0.28
CA VAL A 19 -1.42 6.19 -1.11
C VAL A 19 -0.21 5.76 -1.93
N GLY A 20 -0.46 5.05 -3.04
CA GLY A 20 0.50 4.88 -4.13
C GLY A 20 0.30 5.97 -5.18
N TRP A 21 1.19 6.97 -5.21
CA TRP A 21 1.09 8.12 -6.10
C TRP A 21 2.07 8.00 -7.27
N VAL A 22 1.59 8.20 -8.50
CA VAL A 22 2.45 8.20 -9.69
C VAL A 22 2.69 9.63 -10.17
N PHE A 23 3.94 9.91 -10.54
CA PHE A 23 4.34 11.22 -11.03
C PHE A 23 5.26 11.11 -12.26
N ASP A 24 5.24 12.14 -13.10
CA ASP A 24 6.02 12.16 -14.35
C ASP A 24 7.31 12.99 -14.24
N LYS A 25 7.34 13.96 -13.32
CA LYS A 25 8.52 14.79 -13.05
C LYS A 25 8.75 14.90 -11.54
N PRO A 26 10.01 14.89 -11.07
CA PRO A 26 10.32 15.07 -9.65
C PRO A 26 9.71 16.35 -9.05
N ALA A 27 9.66 17.44 -9.80
CA ALA A 27 9.04 18.70 -9.36
C ALA A 27 7.53 18.56 -9.09
N ASP A 28 6.82 17.74 -9.88
CA ASP A 28 5.39 17.49 -9.67
C ASP A 28 5.17 16.71 -8.38
N PHE A 29 6.07 15.77 -8.07
CA PHE A 29 6.06 15.06 -6.79
C PHE A 29 6.36 16.00 -5.61
N GLN A 30 7.35 16.88 -5.72
CA GLN A 30 7.68 17.85 -4.67
C GLN A 30 6.48 18.76 -4.33
N VAL A 31 5.79 19.28 -5.35
CA VAL A 31 4.56 20.08 -5.15
C VAL A 31 3.48 19.23 -4.48
N ARG A 32 3.27 18.00 -4.98
CA ARG A 32 2.22 17.16 -4.44
C ARG A 32 2.48 16.72 -3.00
N ALA A 33 3.73 16.36 -2.69
CA ALA A 33 4.19 16.05 -1.36
C ALA A 33 4.05 17.24 -0.42
N GLY A 34 4.41 18.46 -0.85
CA GLY A 34 4.24 19.65 -0.01
C GLY A 34 2.78 19.93 0.36
N ARG A 35 1.83 19.77 -0.57
CA ARG A 35 0.39 19.88 -0.26
C ARG A 35 -0.07 18.78 0.70
N PHE A 36 0.34 17.54 0.46
CA PHE A 36 0.03 16.40 1.33
C PHE A 36 0.57 16.59 2.76
N LEU A 37 1.81 17.05 2.90
CA LEU A 37 2.46 17.29 4.19
C LEU A 37 1.91 18.54 4.89
N SER A 38 1.58 19.60 4.15
CA SER A 38 0.90 20.79 4.71
C SER A 38 -0.43 20.42 5.38
N ALA A 39 -1.16 19.47 4.79
CA ALA A 39 -2.38 18.92 5.37
C ALA A 39 -2.12 18.17 6.69
N GLY A 40 -0.93 17.57 6.85
CA GLY A 40 -0.49 16.96 8.11
C GLY A 40 -0.11 17.99 9.18
N LEU A 41 0.61 19.04 8.80
CA LEU A 41 0.95 20.15 9.71
C LEU A 41 -0.31 20.78 10.31
N ALA A 42 -1.32 21.06 9.47
CA ALA A 42 -2.60 21.62 9.90
C ALA A 42 -3.36 20.70 10.88
N ARG A 43 -3.08 19.39 10.85
CA ARG A 43 -3.65 18.37 11.76
C ARG A 43 -2.76 18.08 12.97
N ARG A 44 -1.69 18.85 13.19
CA ARG A 44 -0.68 18.64 14.24
C ARG A 44 0.06 17.30 14.15
N GLN A 45 0.21 16.75 12.95
CA GLN A 45 1.02 15.56 12.73
C GLN A 45 2.49 15.97 12.60
N ARG A 46 3.39 15.05 12.96
CA ARG A 46 4.80 15.14 12.56
C ARG A 46 4.89 14.70 11.10
N VAL A 47 5.56 15.50 10.27
CA VAL A 47 5.63 15.29 8.82
C VAL A 47 7.06 14.95 8.41
N VAL A 48 7.21 13.96 7.54
CA VAL A 48 8.51 13.52 7.03
C VAL A 48 8.46 13.53 5.51
N TYR A 49 9.41 14.23 4.89
CA TYR A 49 9.65 14.16 3.46
C TYR A 49 10.90 13.33 3.20
N VAL A 50 10.74 12.25 2.43
CA VAL A 50 11.82 11.36 2.00
C VAL A 50 12.08 11.60 0.51
N ALA A 51 13.12 12.36 0.20
CA ALA A 51 13.48 12.68 -1.17
C ALA A 51 14.07 11.46 -1.90
N GLY A 52 13.79 11.31 -3.20
CA GLY A 52 14.29 10.19 -4.02
C GLY A 52 15.80 10.24 -4.27
N THR A 53 16.37 11.44 -4.18
CA THR A 53 17.81 11.71 -4.15
C THR A 53 18.11 12.66 -3.00
N ASP A 54 19.37 12.80 -2.59
CA ASP A 54 19.72 13.93 -1.72
C ASP A 54 19.44 15.23 -2.47
N GLY A 55 18.83 16.20 -1.82
CA GLY A 55 18.49 17.47 -2.45
C GLY A 55 17.27 18.14 -1.83
N ASP A 56 16.59 18.93 -2.68
CA ASP A 56 15.57 19.88 -2.30
C ASP A 56 14.33 19.23 -1.65
N GLY A 57 13.81 19.92 -0.65
CA GLY A 57 12.62 19.53 0.09
C GLY A 57 11.31 19.62 -0.72
N PRO A 58 10.16 19.45 -0.05
CA PRO A 58 8.87 19.62 -0.71
C PRO A 58 8.67 21.06 -1.20
N ALA A 59 7.94 21.23 -2.30
CA ALA A 59 7.58 22.53 -2.85
C ALA A 59 6.16 22.93 -2.39
N GLU A 60 5.83 24.23 -2.45
CA GLU A 60 4.51 24.74 -2.03
C GLU A 60 4.11 24.36 -0.60
N MET A 61 5.06 24.46 0.34
CA MET A 61 4.86 24.11 1.74
C MET A 61 5.10 25.32 2.67
N PRO A 62 4.11 26.21 2.83
CA PRO A 62 4.21 27.31 3.81
C PRO A 62 4.43 26.78 5.22
N GLY A 63 5.31 27.42 5.99
CA GLY A 63 5.62 27.00 7.35
C GLY A 63 6.65 25.87 7.47
N TRP A 64 7.29 25.48 6.37
CA TRP A 64 8.26 24.38 6.35
C TRP A 64 9.46 24.64 7.26
N ASP A 65 10.06 25.83 7.18
CA ASP A 65 11.23 26.18 7.98
C ASP A 65 10.90 26.24 9.47
N GLU A 66 9.74 26.79 9.86
CA GLU A 66 9.28 26.77 11.25
C GLU A 66 8.95 25.34 11.73
N ALA A 67 8.40 24.50 10.86
CA ALA A 67 8.13 23.11 11.18
C ALA A 67 9.43 22.32 11.38
N LEU A 68 10.48 22.58 10.57
CA LEU A 68 11.80 22.00 10.76
C LEU A 68 12.42 22.46 12.09
N ALA A 69 12.37 23.77 12.38
CA ALA A 69 12.93 24.35 13.58
C ALA A 69 12.25 23.85 14.87
N SER A 70 10.94 23.60 14.82
CA SER A 70 10.16 23.04 15.95
C SER A 70 10.23 21.52 16.06
N GLY A 71 10.85 20.84 15.09
CA GLY A 71 10.90 19.38 15.03
C GLY A 71 9.59 18.72 14.60
N GLN A 72 8.59 19.50 14.16
CA GLN A 72 7.36 18.98 13.55
C GLN A 72 7.60 18.41 12.15
N ALA A 73 8.62 18.90 11.44
CA ALA A 73 9.02 18.41 10.13
C ALA A 73 10.41 17.76 10.14
N GLU A 74 10.62 16.83 9.21
CA GLU A 74 11.92 16.22 8.93
C GLU A 74 12.13 16.10 7.41
N LEU A 75 13.33 16.44 6.96
CA LEU A 75 13.83 16.20 5.61
C LEU A 75 14.87 15.08 5.65
N THR A 76 14.65 14.04 4.85
CA THR A 76 15.61 12.94 4.68
C THR A 76 15.60 12.45 3.24
N SER A 77 16.39 11.43 2.92
CA SER A 77 16.46 10.83 1.58
C SER A 77 16.23 9.34 1.62
N VAL A 78 15.77 8.77 0.51
CA VAL A 78 15.51 7.33 0.37
C VAL A 78 16.78 6.52 0.66
N ARG A 79 17.96 7.03 0.30
CA ARG A 79 19.25 6.41 0.64
C ARG A 79 19.47 6.31 2.15
N THR A 80 19.12 7.37 2.88
CA THR A 80 19.30 7.44 4.33
C THR A 80 18.31 6.52 5.05
N VAL A 81 17.07 6.45 4.57
CA VAL A 81 16.00 5.69 5.21
C VAL A 81 16.07 4.19 4.89
N TYR A 82 16.36 3.81 3.64
CA TYR A 82 16.19 2.43 3.16
C TYR A 82 17.49 1.72 2.77
N SER A 83 18.64 2.38 2.86
CA SER A 83 19.96 1.92 2.34
C SER A 83 19.98 1.83 0.80
N ALA A 84 20.81 2.65 0.14
CA ALA A 84 20.78 2.75 -1.32
C ALA A 84 21.16 1.45 -2.03
N GLY A 85 20.32 1.05 -3.01
CA GLY A 85 20.61 -0.02 -3.96
C GLY A 85 20.35 -1.44 -3.45
N GLU A 86 20.05 -1.60 -2.16
CA GLU A 86 19.68 -2.89 -1.59
C GLU A 86 18.16 -3.03 -1.52
N PRO A 87 17.62 -4.26 -1.64
CA PRO A 87 16.22 -4.52 -1.29
C PRO A 87 15.94 -4.10 0.15
N VAL A 88 14.79 -3.49 0.40
CA VAL A 88 14.35 -3.14 1.76
C VAL A 88 14.32 -4.38 2.66
N ASP A 89 14.77 -4.27 3.90
CA ASP A 89 14.47 -5.24 4.95
C ASP A 89 13.06 -4.94 5.48
N PRO A 90 12.04 -5.76 5.15
CA PRO A 90 10.65 -5.38 5.40
C PRO A 90 10.34 -5.20 6.89
N GLU A 91 10.72 -6.19 7.70
CA GLU A 91 10.44 -6.21 9.13
C GLU A 91 11.20 -5.10 9.87
N ARG A 92 12.48 -4.87 9.50
CA ARG A 92 13.27 -3.77 10.07
C ARG A 92 12.69 -2.40 9.71
N GLN A 93 12.26 -2.22 8.47
CA GLN A 93 11.72 -0.95 8.01
C GLN A 93 10.35 -0.64 8.64
N VAL A 94 9.51 -1.66 8.81
CA VAL A 94 8.26 -1.55 9.58
C VAL A 94 8.57 -1.09 11.00
N ALA A 95 9.49 -1.76 11.71
CA ALA A 95 9.87 -1.38 13.07
C ALA A 95 10.40 0.07 13.16
N ALA A 96 11.14 0.53 12.15
CA ALA A 96 11.64 1.90 12.10
C ALA A 96 10.52 2.95 12.02
N PHE A 97 9.53 2.75 11.13
CA PHE A 97 8.40 3.68 11.00
C PHE A 97 7.39 3.58 12.15
N VAL A 98 7.14 2.37 12.67
CA VAL A 98 6.35 2.16 13.90
C VAL A 98 6.96 2.98 15.04
N GLY A 99 8.25 2.82 15.29
CA GLY A 99 8.95 3.59 16.32
C GLY A 99 8.95 5.09 16.04
N ALA A 100 8.99 5.52 14.79
CA ALA A 100 8.88 6.94 14.44
C ALA A 100 7.48 7.50 14.73
N ALA A 101 6.42 6.74 14.49
CA ALA A 101 5.05 7.13 14.84
C ALA A 101 4.84 7.18 16.35
N GLU A 102 5.35 6.20 17.10
CA GLU A 102 5.32 6.20 18.56
C GLU A 102 6.05 7.41 19.14
N ARG A 103 7.26 7.73 18.64
CA ARG A 103 8.00 8.93 19.04
C ARG A 103 7.22 10.21 18.73
N ALA A 104 6.58 10.29 17.56
CA ALA A 104 5.76 11.45 17.21
C ALA A 104 4.63 11.67 18.24
N LEU A 105 3.98 10.59 18.69
CA LEU A 105 2.95 10.67 19.74
C LEU A 105 3.53 11.06 21.10
N GLN A 106 4.68 10.51 21.49
CA GLN A 106 5.38 10.84 22.73
C GLN A 106 5.80 12.32 22.77
N ASP A 107 6.20 12.87 21.62
CA ASP A 107 6.56 14.29 21.45
C ASP A 107 5.32 15.22 21.41
N GLY A 108 4.10 14.69 21.52
CA GLY A 108 2.86 15.47 21.60
C GLY A 108 2.22 15.80 20.25
N TRP A 109 2.66 15.15 19.17
CA TRP A 109 2.01 15.24 17.86
C TRP A 109 0.82 14.27 17.78
N SER A 110 -0.10 14.53 16.85
CA SER A 110 -1.32 13.71 16.67
C SER A 110 -1.08 12.44 15.84
N GLY A 111 0.11 12.26 15.28
CA GLY A 111 0.49 11.13 14.44
C GLY A 111 1.67 11.43 13.53
N LEU A 112 2.00 10.47 12.66
CA LEU A 112 3.05 10.57 11.65
C LEU A 112 2.46 10.67 10.24
N ARG A 113 3.00 11.55 9.41
CA ARG A 113 2.67 11.63 7.98
C ARG A 113 3.94 11.62 7.14
N VAL A 114 4.04 10.68 6.20
CA VAL A 114 5.24 10.48 5.38
C VAL A 114 4.90 10.63 3.90
N ALA A 115 5.67 11.44 3.18
CA ALA A 115 5.68 11.45 1.72
C ALA A 115 7.08 11.04 1.24
N ALA A 116 7.17 10.03 0.40
CA ALA A 116 8.44 9.45 0.00
C ALA A 116 8.48 9.18 -1.50
N ASP A 117 9.52 9.66 -2.20
CA ASP A 117 9.84 9.13 -3.52
C ASP A 117 10.62 7.81 -3.33
N VAL A 118 9.95 6.71 -3.66
CA VAL A 118 10.40 5.34 -3.41
C VAL A 118 10.73 4.62 -4.72
N THR A 119 10.83 5.35 -5.84
CA THR A 119 11.08 4.81 -7.18
C THR A 119 12.29 3.87 -7.21
N SER A 120 13.37 4.24 -6.51
CA SER A 120 14.62 3.46 -6.48
C SER A 120 14.50 2.12 -5.75
N LEU A 121 13.43 1.92 -4.96
CA LEU A 121 13.18 0.71 -4.16
C LEU A 121 12.41 -0.37 -4.93
N VAL A 122 12.07 -0.13 -6.19
CA VAL A 122 11.21 -1.02 -7.00
C VAL A 122 11.73 -1.25 -8.43
N LEU A 123 12.98 -0.89 -8.70
CA LEU A 123 13.57 -0.99 -10.06
C LEU A 123 13.78 -2.44 -10.49
N THR A 124 14.22 -3.31 -9.58
CA THR A 124 14.47 -4.73 -9.85
C THR A 124 13.37 -5.62 -9.27
N GLU A 125 13.32 -6.88 -9.72
CA GLU A 125 12.34 -7.84 -9.21
C GLU A 125 12.56 -8.18 -7.73
N GLN A 126 13.81 -8.33 -7.32
CA GLN A 126 14.16 -8.58 -5.92
C GLN A 126 13.75 -7.40 -5.02
N GLN A 127 13.95 -6.18 -5.50
CA GLN A 127 13.51 -4.95 -4.84
C GLN A 127 11.98 -4.88 -4.73
N ARG A 128 11.24 -5.16 -5.81
CA ARG A 128 9.77 -5.23 -5.77
C ARG A 128 9.27 -6.31 -4.81
N ALA A 129 9.90 -7.48 -4.78
CA ALA A 129 9.51 -8.54 -3.86
C ALA A 129 9.61 -8.11 -2.38
N ALA A 130 10.72 -7.46 -2.04
CA ALA A 130 10.94 -6.91 -0.70
C ALA A 130 9.98 -5.75 -0.40
N TRP A 131 9.81 -4.83 -1.35
CA TRP A 131 8.89 -3.69 -1.26
C TRP A 131 7.45 -4.14 -1.01
N THR A 132 6.91 -5.06 -1.82
CA THR A 132 5.54 -5.54 -1.66
C THR A 132 5.30 -6.20 -0.29
N ARG A 133 6.29 -6.92 0.26
CA ARG A 133 6.20 -7.43 1.64
C ARG A 133 6.14 -6.28 2.64
N TYR A 134 7.07 -5.33 2.54
CA TYR A 134 7.16 -4.18 3.42
C TYR A 134 5.85 -3.40 3.43
N GLU A 135 5.31 -3.10 2.24
CA GLU A 135 4.09 -2.36 2.05
C GLU A 135 2.87 -3.03 2.68
N LEU A 136 2.70 -4.35 2.52
CA LEU A 136 1.59 -5.05 3.16
C LEU A 136 1.69 -4.98 4.70
N LEU A 137 2.91 -5.16 5.25
CA LEU A 137 3.14 -5.13 6.69
C LEU A 137 2.92 -3.73 7.29
N ILE A 138 3.45 -2.70 6.65
CA ILE A 138 3.28 -1.32 7.14
C ILE A 138 1.84 -0.86 6.98
N ASP A 139 1.14 -1.25 5.91
CA ASP A 139 -0.27 -0.95 5.70
C ASP A 139 -1.16 -1.55 6.81
N ALA A 140 -0.88 -2.80 7.21
CA ALA A 140 -1.56 -3.45 8.33
C ALA A 140 -1.33 -2.71 9.65
N HIS A 141 -0.11 -2.21 9.88
CA HIS A 141 0.19 -1.41 11.05
C HIS A 141 -0.52 -0.03 11.00
N MET A 142 -0.48 0.64 9.85
CA MET A 142 -1.16 1.93 9.61
C MET A 142 -2.66 1.83 9.87
N ALA A 143 -3.30 0.69 9.62
CA ALA A 143 -4.73 0.49 9.87
C ALA A 143 -5.15 0.67 11.35
N HIS A 144 -4.21 0.56 12.29
CA HIS A 144 -4.46 0.64 13.73
C HIS A 144 -3.68 1.76 14.45
N HIS A 145 -2.75 2.43 13.78
CA HIS A 145 -1.87 3.44 14.37
C HIS A 145 -1.96 4.74 13.58
N PRO A 146 -1.84 5.92 14.23
CA PRO A 146 -2.03 7.22 13.58
C PRO A 146 -0.85 7.57 12.66
N MET A 147 -0.78 6.87 11.54
CA MET A 147 0.23 6.99 10.51
C MET A 147 -0.47 7.12 9.15
N THR A 148 0.03 8.02 8.30
CA THR A 148 -0.47 8.22 6.93
C THR A 148 0.72 8.27 5.97
N GLY A 149 0.65 7.53 4.86
CA GLY A 149 1.75 7.42 3.90
C GLY A 149 1.36 7.82 2.47
N MET A 150 2.29 8.45 1.75
CA MET A 150 2.24 8.63 0.30
C MET A 150 3.56 8.16 -0.32
N CYS A 151 3.52 7.02 -0.99
CA CYS A 151 4.62 6.42 -1.73
C CYS A 151 4.56 6.88 -3.20
N GLY A 152 5.56 7.64 -3.62
CA GLY A 152 5.72 8.19 -4.95
C GLY A 152 6.50 7.28 -5.89
N PHE A 153 6.00 7.10 -7.12
CA PHE A 153 6.65 6.33 -8.18
C PHE A 153 6.78 7.15 -9.47
N HIS A 154 8.00 7.28 -9.98
CA HIS A 154 8.26 7.97 -11.24
C HIS A 154 7.87 7.10 -12.44
N ARG A 155 6.85 7.52 -13.20
CA ARG A 155 6.23 6.73 -14.27
C ARG A 155 7.23 6.21 -15.30
N THR A 156 8.18 7.03 -15.73
CA THR A 156 9.11 6.68 -16.81
C THR A 156 10.35 5.93 -16.34
N ALA A 157 10.53 5.77 -15.01
CA ALA A 157 11.60 4.95 -14.46
C ALA A 157 11.22 3.46 -14.35
N LEU A 158 9.94 3.13 -14.54
CA LEU A 158 9.40 1.79 -14.40
C LEU A 158 8.67 1.40 -15.69
N GLU A 159 8.89 0.16 -16.13
CA GLU A 159 8.04 -0.45 -17.16
C GLU A 159 6.59 -0.54 -16.64
N PRO A 160 5.56 -0.53 -17.51
CA PRO A 160 4.16 -0.52 -17.08
C PRO A 160 3.79 -1.62 -16.08
N SER A 161 4.28 -2.83 -16.28
CA SER A 161 4.05 -3.96 -15.35
C SER A 161 4.78 -3.79 -14.01
N GLY A 162 5.96 -3.17 -14.00
CA GLY A 162 6.70 -2.84 -12.78
C GLY A 162 6.01 -1.74 -11.98
N LEU A 163 5.45 -0.74 -12.66
CA LEU A 163 4.65 0.31 -12.04
C LEU A 163 3.39 -0.26 -11.40
N ALA A 164 2.63 -1.09 -12.13
CA ALA A 164 1.46 -1.77 -11.59
C ALA A 164 1.81 -2.65 -10.38
N ALA A 165 2.94 -3.37 -10.43
CA ALA A 165 3.42 -4.16 -9.29
C ALA A 165 3.77 -3.33 -8.06
N ALA A 166 4.35 -2.15 -8.26
CA ALA A 166 4.70 -1.25 -7.17
C ALA A 166 3.46 -0.58 -6.55
N THR A 167 2.42 -0.28 -7.33
CA THR A 167 1.25 0.46 -6.85
C THR A 167 0.10 -0.42 -6.39
N CYS A 168 -0.08 -1.63 -6.95
CA CYS A 168 -1.21 -2.51 -6.62
C CYS A 168 -1.32 -2.89 -5.14
N ILE A 169 -0.26 -2.69 -4.34
CA ILE A 169 -0.24 -3.00 -2.91
C ILE A 169 -0.87 -1.90 -2.03
N HIS A 170 -1.33 -0.79 -2.62
CA HIS A 170 -1.89 0.35 -1.89
C HIS A 170 -3.44 0.38 -1.94
N PRO A 171 -4.11 0.77 -0.85
CA PRO A 171 -5.56 0.99 -0.84
C PRO A 171 -6.04 2.06 -1.83
N ALA A 172 -5.30 3.17 -1.90
CA ALA A 172 -5.58 4.31 -2.77
C ALA A 172 -4.44 4.52 -3.76
N LEU A 173 -4.76 4.75 -5.03
CA LEU A 173 -3.75 4.93 -6.08
C LEU A 173 -4.16 5.95 -7.13
N SER A 174 -3.16 6.49 -7.84
CA SER A 174 -3.39 7.33 -9.03
C SER A 174 -4.06 6.53 -10.15
N GLU A 175 -4.78 7.24 -11.02
CA GLU A 175 -5.40 6.68 -12.23
C GLU A 175 -4.38 6.03 -13.17
N ASP A 176 -4.82 5.02 -13.93
CA ASP A 176 -4.01 4.30 -14.92
C ASP A 176 -2.71 3.70 -14.37
N THR A 177 -2.80 3.05 -13.21
CA THR A 177 -1.63 2.39 -12.57
C THR A 177 -1.81 0.89 -12.39
N SER A 178 -2.89 0.43 -11.76
CA SER A 178 -3.20 -0.99 -11.58
C SER A 178 -4.71 -1.25 -11.63
N ALA A 179 -5.11 -2.33 -12.32
CA ALA A 179 -6.51 -2.76 -12.42
C ALA A 179 -7.06 -3.36 -11.11
N PHE A 180 -6.18 -3.92 -10.27
CA PHE A 180 -6.55 -4.43 -8.96
C PHE A 180 -5.72 -3.78 -7.85
N ARG A 181 -6.20 -3.92 -6.61
CA ARG A 181 -5.48 -3.57 -5.39
C ARG A 181 -5.51 -4.74 -4.41
N LEU A 182 -4.40 -4.96 -3.71
CA LEU A 182 -4.25 -5.91 -2.61
C LEU A 182 -3.62 -5.17 -1.44
N TYR A 183 -4.32 -5.03 -0.32
CA TYR A 183 -3.82 -4.26 0.82
C TYR A 183 -4.33 -4.86 2.14
N ALA A 184 -3.86 -4.35 3.28
CA ALA A 184 -4.26 -4.90 4.56
C ALA A 184 -5.70 -4.51 4.92
N GLY A 185 -6.48 -5.48 5.39
CA GLY A 185 -7.81 -5.20 5.92
C GLY A 185 -7.72 -4.56 7.29
N GLY A 186 -8.44 -3.44 7.48
CA GLY A 186 -8.52 -2.76 8.79
C GLY A 186 -9.50 -3.41 9.77
N HIS A 187 -10.05 -4.58 9.44
CA HIS A 187 -10.87 -5.38 10.35
C HIS A 187 -9.99 -6.43 11.02
N PRO A 188 -10.15 -6.71 12.33
CA PRO A 188 -9.36 -7.73 13.04
C PRO A 188 -9.34 -9.10 12.36
N ASP A 189 -10.41 -9.40 11.62
CA ASP A 189 -10.61 -10.67 10.88
C ASP A 189 -10.47 -10.53 9.34
N ALA A 190 -9.93 -9.44 8.78
CA ALA A 190 -9.77 -9.28 7.32
C ALA A 190 -8.29 -9.34 6.92
N HIS A 191 -7.80 -10.55 6.68
CA HIS A 191 -6.45 -10.78 6.19
C HIS A 191 -6.41 -10.64 4.66
N ILE A 192 -6.09 -9.42 4.27
CA ILE A 192 -6.08 -8.80 2.94
C ILE A 192 -7.45 -8.44 2.37
N VAL A 193 -7.50 -7.26 1.74
CA VAL A 193 -8.58 -6.81 0.89
C VAL A 193 -8.10 -6.91 -0.55
N VAL A 194 -8.96 -7.45 -1.43
CA VAL A 194 -8.70 -7.48 -2.87
C VAL A 194 -9.82 -6.71 -3.57
N ALA A 195 -9.44 -5.67 -4.30
CA ALA A 195 -10.36 -4.73 -4.94
C ALA A 195 -10.06 -4.56 -6.43
N GLY A 196 -11.06 -4.11 -7.20
CA GLY A 196 -10.93 -3.89 -8.65
C GLY A 196 -11.11 -5.17 -9.47
N GLU A 197 -10.29 -5.37 -10.49
CA GLU A 197 -10.50 -6.41 -11.50
C GLU A 197 -9.31 -7.37 -11.62
N ILE A 198 -9.58 -8.67 -11.52
CA ILE A 198 -8.61 -9.73 -11.78
C ILE A 198 -9.01 -10.49 -13.03
N ASP A 199 -8.27 -10.30 -14.11
CA ASP A 199 -8.57 -10.83 -15.44
C ASP A 199 -7.35 -11.56 -16.04
N PRO A 200 -7.47 -12.14 -17.25
CA PRO A 200 -6.34 -12.81 -17.89
C PRO A 200 -5.11 -11.92 -18.14
N GLU A 201 -5.27 -10.60 -18.28
CA GLU A 201 -4.18 -9.65 -18.56
C GLU A 201 -3.35 -9.36 -17.32
N ASN A 202 -3.98 -9.29 -16.15
CA ASN A 202 -3.30 -8.95 -14.89
C ASN A 202 -3.12 -10.13 -13.90
N ARG A 203 -3.66 -11.32 -14.20
CA ARG A 203 -3.59 -12.50 -13.30
C ARG A 203 -2.18 -12.88 -12.86
N LEU A 204 -1.19 -12.81 -13.75
CA LEU A 204 0.19 -13.12 -13.39
C LEU A 204 0.75 -12.11 -12.37
N LEU A 205 0.37 -10.84 -12.50
CA LEU A 205 0.71 -9.82 -11.53
C LEU A 205 0.06 -10.14 -10.18
N PHE A 206 -1.24 -10.46 -10.16
CA PHE A 206 -1.94 -10.87 -8.93
C PHE A 206 -1.25 -12.04 -8.20
N ALA A 207 -0.92 -13.11 -8.93
CA ALA A 207 -0.23 -14.27 -8.36
C ALA A 207 1.16 -13.89 -7.81
N THR A 208 1.88 -13.01 -8.50
CA THR A 208 3.20 -12.52 -8.08
C THR A 208 3.11 -11.64 -6.85
N THR A 209 2.12 -10.73 -6.79
CA THR A 209 1.84 -9.88 -5.63
C THR A 209 1.54 -10.73 -4.40
N LEU A 210 0.72 -11.80 -4.51
CA LEU A 210 0.49 -12.73 -3.39
C LEU A 210 1.79 -13.36 -2.89
N ARG A 211 2.64 -13.86 -3.81
CA ARG A 211 3.94 -14.46 -3.44
C ARG A 211 4.87 -13.47 -2.76
N HIS A 212 4.90 -12.21 -3.20
CA HIS A 212 5.78 -11.19 -2.63
C HIS A 212 5.26 -10.60 -1.32
N ALA A 213 3.97 -10.27 -1.26
CA ALA A 213 3.33 -9.72 -0.06
C ALA A 213 3.35 -10.72 1.10
N ARG A 214 3.29 -12.02 0.77
CA ARG A 214 3.28 -13.13 1.72
C ARG A 214 2.21 -12.97 2.81
N PRO A 215 0.92 -12.74 2.47
CA PRO A 215 -0.13 -12.74 3.49
C PRO A 215 -0.16 -14.11 4.20
N GLU A 216 -0.18 -14.07 5.52
CA GLU A 216 -0.07 -15.25 6.38
C GLU A 216 -1.47 -15.70 6.84
N PRO A 217 -1.83 -16.98 6.62
CA PRO A 217 -3.04 -17.56 7.19
C PRO A 217 -2.99 -17.59 8.71
N LEU A 218 -4.11 -17.26 9.36
CA LEU A 218 -4.31 -17.41 10.80
C LEU A 218 -5.23 -18.61 11.06
N ASP A 219 -4.85 -19.50 11.97
CA ASP A 219 -5.61 -20.71 12.31
C ASP A 219 -6.03 -21.55 11.07
N GLY A 220 -5.09 -21.66 10.11
CA GLY A 220 -5.29 -22.40 8.87
C GLY A 220 -6.23 -21.72 7.87
N ARG A 221 -6.55 -20.43 8.04
CA ARG A 221 -7.43 -19.67 7.14
C ARG A 221 -6.82 -18.33 6.72
N LEU A 222 -6.93 -17.99 5.44
CA LEU A 222 -6.66 -16.64 4.95
C LEU A 222 -7.99 -15.95 4.64
N LEU A 223 -8.32 -14.89 5.38
CA LEU A 223 -9.61 -14.21 5.33
C LEU A 223 -9.57 -13.03 4.36
N VAL A 224 -10.05 -13.20 3.13
CA VAL A 224 -9.95 -12.19 2.07
C VAL A 224 -11.27 -11.41 1.95
N ASP A 225 -11.24 -10.10 2.16
CA ASP A 225 -12.37 -9.24 1.81
C ASP A 225 -12.33 -8.92 0.31
N ALA A 226 -13.29 -9.44 -0.43
CA ALA A 226 -13.47 -9.23 -1.87
C ALA A 226 -14.80 -8.53 -2.19
N SER A 227 -15.45 -7.90 -1.20
CA SER A 227 -16.58 -7.01 -1.46
C SER A 227 -16.23 -5.85 -2.41
N PRO A 228 -15.02 -5.26 -2.43
CA PRO A 228 -14.67 -4.22 -3.40
C PRO A 228 -14.15 -4.78 -4.75
N LEU A 229 -14.25 -6.09 -4.99
CA LEU A 229 -13.85 -6.73 -6.24
C LEU A 229 -14.99 -6.59 -7.27
N THR A 230 -14.71 -5.91 -8.38
CA THR A 230 -15.71 -5.71 -9.45
C THR A 230 -15.71 -6.87 -10.44
N PHE A 231 -14.57 -7.54 -10.62
CA PHE A 231 -14.45 -8.71 -11.49
C PHE A 231 -13.34 -9.66 -11.03
N VAL A 232 -13.57 -10.97 -11.20
CA VAL A 232 -12.50 -11.99 -11.11
C VAL A 232 -12.82 -13.18 -12.00
N ASP A 233 -11.84 -13.60 -12.80
CA ASP A 233 -11.94 -14.83 -13.56
C ASP A 233 -11.72 -16.09 -12.69
N TYR A 234 -12.16 -17.25 -13.17
CA TYR A 234 -12.00 -18.52 -12.45
C TYR A 234 -10.53 -18.82 -12.10
N ARG A 235 -9.59 -18.45 -12.98
CA ARG A 235 -8.18 -18.74 -12.75
C ARG A 235 -7.57 -17.82 -11.69
N GLY A 236 -8.03 -16.58 -11.55
CA GLY A 236 -7.67 -15.68 -10.46
C GLY A 236 -8.05 -16.26 -9.09
N LEU A 237 -9.24 -16.87 -8.99
CA LEU A 237 -9.64 -17.61 -7.79
C LEU A 237 -8.77 -18.85 -7.55
N VAL A 238 -8.35 -19.55 -8.61
CA VAL A 238 -7.41 -20.67 -8.51
C VAL A 238 -6.03 -20.23 -8.02
N GLU A 239 -5.50 -19.08 -8.49
CA GLU A 239 -4.21 -18.55 -8.00
C GLU A 239 -4.27 -18.29 -6.49
N LEU A 240 -5.35 -17.69 -5.99
CA LEU A 240 -5.56 -17.49 -4.55
C LEU A 240 -5.67 -18.82 -3.80
N ALA A 241 -6.48 -19.77 -4.30
CA ALA A 241 -6.67 -21.07 -3.68
C ALA A 241 -5.34 -21.85 -3.60
N ASN A 242 -4.55 -21.85 -4.67
CA ASN A 242 -3.24 -22.50 -4.73
C ASN A 242 -2.26 -21.85 -3.75
N TYR A 243 -2.17 -20.51 -3.74
CA TYR A 243 -1.29 -19.78 -2.82
C TYR A 243 -1.53 -20.17 -1.35
N VAL A 244 -2.79 -20.31 -0.96
CA VAL A 244 -3.17 -20.66 0.42
C VAL A 244 -3.03 -22.17 0.68
N ALA A 245 -3.35 -23.02 -0.31
CA ALA A 245 -3.20 -24.47 -0.20
C ALA A 245 -1.73 -24.90 -0.05
N ASP A 246 -0.79 -24.22 -0.74
CA ASP A 246 0.65 -24.44 -0.60
C ASP A 246 1.16 -24.14 0.83
N ARG A 247 0.36 -23.45 1.63
CA ARG A 247 0.60 -23.13 3.04
C ARG A 247 -0.22 -23.98 4.00
N GLY A 248 -0.87 -25.04 3.51
CA GLY A 248 -1.69 -25.95 4.32
C GLY A 248 -2.96 -25.31 4.88
N ALA A 249 -3.46 -24.24 4.24
CA ALA A 249 -4.59 -23.44 4.71
C ALA A 249 -5.74 -23.41 3.70
N THR A 250 -6.83 -22.73 4.06
CA THR A 250 -7.99 -22.46 3.19
C THR A 250 -8.23 -20.96 3.05
N ALA A 251 -8.48 -20.48 1.83
CA ALA A 251 -8.91 -19.11 1.59
C ALA A 251 -10.40 -18.97 1.93
N VAL A 252 -10.78 -17.95 2.69
CA VAL A 252 -12.17 -17.59 2.98
C VAL A 252 -12.43 -16.23 2.37
N LEU A 253 -13.21 -16.20 1.30
CA LEU A 253 -13.52 -15.00 0.54
C LEU A 253 -14.86 -14.41 1.00
N TYR A 254 -14.85 -13.20 1.56
CA TYR A 254 -16.07 -12.43 1.82
C TYR A 254 -16.44 -11.67 0.57
N ALA A 255 -17.61 -11.96 0.00
CA ALA A 255 -18.06 -11.31 -1.23
C ALA A 255 -19.57 -11.06 -1.19
N ASP A 256 -20.04 -10.13 -2.01
CA ASP A 256 -21.47 -9.88 -2.16
C ASP A 256 -22.15 -11.03 -2.90
N GLU A 257 -23.45 -11.24 -2.65
CA GLU A 257 -24.20 -12.35 -3.26
C GLU A 257 -24.19 -12.30 -4.79
N ALA A 258 -24.29 -11.09 -5.33
CA ALA A 258 -24.29 -10.84 -6.77
C ALA A 258 -22.87 -10.79 -7.38
N SER A 259 -21.81 -11.06 -6.61
CA SER A 259 -20.44 -11.03 -7.11
C SER A 259 -20.15 -12.18 -8.07
N ILE A 260 -19.29 -11.93 -9.07
CA ILE A 260 -18.81 -12.96 -10.01
C ILE A 260 -18.10 -14.10 -9.25
N ALA A 261 -17.37 -13.79 -8.17
CA ALA A 261 -16.72 -14.79 -7.35
C ALA A 261 -17.72 -15.77 -6.70
N ALA A 262 -18.83 -15.26 -6.14
CA ALA A 262 -19.91 -16.09 -5.59
C ALA A 262 -20.59 -16.92 -6.68
N MET A 263 -20.85 -16.34 -7.86
CA MET A 263 -21.43 -17.07 -9.00
C MET A 263 -20.55 -18.22 -9.48
N ILE A 264 -19.24 -17.97 -9.70
CA ILE A 264 -18.30 -18.98 -10.19
C ILE A 264 -18.24 -20.16 -9.21
N THR A 265 -18.10 -19.90 -7.91
CA THR A 265 -17.92 -20.95 -6.90
C THR A 265 -19.18 -21.76 -6.61
N ARG A 266 -20.37 -21.22 -6.91
CA ARG A 266 -21.64 -21.97 -6.92
C ARG A 266 -21.70 -22.99 -8.06
N VAL A 267 -21.11 -22.69 -9.21
CA VAL A 267 -21.11 -23.57 -10.40
C VAL A 267 -19.93 -24.55 -10.36
N VAL A 268 -18.75 -24.09 -9.97
CA VAL A 268 -17.50 -24.86 -9.92
C VAL A 268 -16.87 -24.71 -8.54
N PRO A 269 -17.11 -25.66 -7.61
CA PRO A 269 -16.48 -25.65 -6.29
C PRO A 269 -14.95 -25.72 -6.42
N LEU A 270 -14.26 -24.84 -5.72
CA LEU A 270 -12.80 -24.78 -5.69
C LEU A 270 -12.28 -25.35 -4.37
N LYS A 271 -11.47 -26.41 -4.44
CA LYS A 271 -10.83 -26.97 -3.25
C LYS A 271 -9.88 -25.93 -2.64
N GLY A 272 -9.96 -25.74 -1.32
CA GLY A 272 -9.12 -24.76 -0.61
C GLY A 272 -9.63 -23.31 -0.70
N LEU A 273 -10.81 -23.09 -1.27
CA LEU A 273 -11.49 -21.79 -1.29
C LEU A 273 -12.94 -21.94 -0.79
N GLN A 274 -13.29 -21.16 0.22
CA GLN A 274 -14.64 -21.01 0.71
C GLN A 274 -15.11 -19.59 0.40
N VAL A 275 -16.32 -19.42 -0.13
CA VAL A 275 -16.94 -18.10 -0.30
C VAL A 275 -18.03 -17.91 0.75
N LEU A 276 -17.90 -16.87 1.55
CA LEU A 276 -18.90 -16.43 2.51
C LEU A 276 -19.59 -15.19 1.96
N VAL A 277 -20.86 -15.36 1.64
CA VAL A 277 -21.68 -14.28 1.08
C VAL A 277 -22.16 -13.37 2.22
N ARG A 278 -21.90 -12.07 2.11
CA ARG A 278 -22.56 -11.07 2.96
C ARG A 278 -23.93 -10.74 2.33
N PRO A 279 -25.01 -10.69 3.13
CA PRO A 279 -26.35 -10.34 2.65
C PRO A 279 -26.43 -8.89 2.15
#